data_AF-A0A2E4YZY3-F1
#
_entry.id   AF-A0A2E4YZY3-F1
#
_cell.length_a   1.000
_cell.length_b   1.000
_cell.length_c   1.000
_cell.angle_alpha   90.00
_cell.angle_beta   90.00
_cell.angle_gamma   90.00
#
_symmetry.space_group_name_H-M   'P 1'
#
loop_
_entity.id
_entity.type
_entity.pdbx_description
1 polymer ?
#
loop_
_entity_poly.entity_id
_entity_poly.type
_entity_poly.pdbx_seq_one_letter_code
_entity_poly.pdbx_strand_id
1 'polypeptide(L)'
;MPLFCWTTLCTSILMIFAMAPLTVATIMLAFDRYAGFHFFTDGSGGNLMNYANLFWLFGHPEVYILILPAFGIYSEVFSTYSGKTLYGYTSLVYATMAIAVLSFTVWLHHFFTMGQSAHLNAVFGMATMTIGIPTGVKIYDWILTMARGRIRFTTAMLFSIAFAATFVIGGVSGILLANPTIDFSVHNSLFLVAHFHNVLIPGVLFGMIAGIQFWFPKAFGFRLDETWGRRAFWLWVTGFYLAFMPLYVLGLMGAMRRSVEWLEPGYRPWLAVAMLGALLVLGGLASLFIQLYVSVRDRERLAAPAGDPWDGRSLEWSIPSPAPEWNFAAVPRVETRDPFTVAKARGLAYETPPHYEDIEIPKNSATAPLIGFASAACAFALVWHVWWLVIASFIGGIIVIIIRSFNLETNKIIPADEVREAHERWLAMVRRTPAVERQQEISPENLGKAVPVL
;
A
#
# COMPACT_ATOMS: atom_id res chain seq x y z
N MET A 1 -16.44 10.06 -1.45
CA MET A 1 -15.76 8.77 -1.18
C MET A 1 -14.65 9.02 -0.16
N PRO A 2 -14.30 8.05 0.70
CA PRO A 2 -13.09 8.10 1.52
C PRO A 2 -11.84 8.35 0.68
N LEU A 3 -10.78 8.91 1.28
CA LEU A 3 -9.58 9.24 0.52
C LEU A 3 -8.85 7.97 0.07
N PHE A 4 -8.94 6.89 0.84
CA PHE A 4 -8.43 5.57 0.43
C PHE A 4 -9.04 5.08 -0.89
N CYS A 5 -10.33 5.33 -1.15
CA CYS A 5 -10.96 4.98 -2.43
C CYS A 5 -10.42 5.82 -3.59
N TRP A 6 -10.17 7.12 -3.37
CA TRP A 6 -9.58 8.00 -4.39
C TRP A 6 -8.15 7.59 -4.75
N THR A 7 -7.34 7.25 -3.76
CA THR A 7 -5.98 6.80 -4.04
C THR A 7 -5.97 5.44 -4.74
N THR A 8 -6.87 4.52 -4.36
CA THR A 8 -7.06 3.24 -5.05
C THR A 8 -7.53 3.43 -6.50
N LEU A 9 -8.43 4.38 -6.75
CA LEU A 9 -8.85 4.74 -8.12
C LEU A 9 -7.67 5.24 -8.94
N CYS A 10 -6.86 6.15 -8.38
CA CYS A 10 -5.66 6.67 -9.06
C CYS A 10 -4.66 5.54 -9.34
N THR A 11 -4.41 4.66 -8.37
CA THR A 11 -3.57 3.47 -8.55
C THR A 11 -4.08 2.58 -9.68
N SER A 12 -5.40 2.35 -9.76
CA SER A 12 -6.00 1.54 -10.82
C SER A 12 -5.81 2.18 -12.20
N ILE A 13 -5.97 3.51 -12.31
CA ILE A 13 -5.69 4.26 -13.54
C ILE A 13 -4.22 4.10 -13.92
N LEU A 14 -3.29 4.29 -12.98
CA LEU A 14 -1.86 4.13 -13.21
C LEU A 14 -1.52 2.72 -13.69
N MET A 15 -2.08 1.68 -13.07
CA MET A 15 -1.83 0.29 -13.47
C MET A 15 -2.24 0.02 -14.92
N ILE A 16 -3.38 0.56 -15.38
CA ILE A 16 -3.84 0.36 -16.76
C ILE A 16 -2.82 0.91 -17.77
N PHE A 17 -2.29 2.11 -17.53
CA PHE A 17 -1.40 2.77 -18.49
C PHE A 17 0.08 2.41 -18.32
N ALA A 18 0.56 2.21 -17.08
CA ALA A 18 1.96 1.95 -16.79
C ALA A 18 2.40 0.52 -17.15
N MET A 19 1.50 -0.47 -17.07
CA MET A 19 1.86 -1.88 -17.35
C MET A 19 2.15 -2.15 -18.83
N ALA A 20 1.64 -1.32 -19.74
CA ALA A 20 1.82 -1.51 -21.18
C ALA A 20 3.30 -1.41 -21.62
N PRO A 21 4.06 -0.35 -21.27
CA PRO A 21 5.50 -0.28 -21.54
C PRO A 21 6.30 -1.49 -21.06
N LEU A 22 6.05 -1.99 -19.85
CA LEU A 22 6.76 -3.17 -19.31
C LEU A 22 6.43 -4.43 -20.09
N THR A 23 5.14 -4.61 -20.45
CA THR A 23 4.67 -5.76 -21.23
C THR A 23 5.35 -5.78 -22.59
N VAL A 24 5.38 -4.64 -23.28
CA VAL A 24 6.04 -4.49 -24.59
C VAL A 24 7.55 -4.71 -24.48
N ALA A 25 8.22 -4.07 -23.51
CA ALA A 25 9.66 -4.25 -23.30
C ALA A 25 10.03 -5.71 -23.02
N THR A 26 9.21 -6.41 -22.24
CA THR A 26 9.40 -7.83 -21.90
C THR A 26 9.20 -8.74 -23.12
N ILE A 27 8.18 -8.49 -23.95
CA ILE A 27 7.95 -9.23 -25.20
C ILE A 27 9.09 -8.99 -26.20
N MET A 28 9.52 -7.74 -26.37
CA MET A 28 10.65 -7.40 -27.25
C MET A 28 11.92 -8.10 -26.78
N LEU A 29 12.22 -8.06 -25.48
CA LEU A 29 13.37 -8.75 -24.91
C LEU A 29 13.26 -10.27 -25.06
N ALA A 30 12.05 -10.83 -24.92
CA ALA A 30 11.81 -12.25 -25.19
C ALA A 30 12.08 -12.59 -26.65
N PHE A 31 11.66 -11.79 -27.62
CA PHE A 31 11.96 -12.03 -29.04
C PHE A 31 13.46 -11.95 -29.35
N ASP A 32 14.18 -11.00 -28.74
CA ASP A 32 15.65 -10.96 -28.87
C ASP A 32 16.30 -12.25 -28.36
N ARG A 33 15.77 -12.83 -27.27
CA ARG A 33 16.33 -14.03 -26.64
C ARG A 33 15.92 -15.35 -27.28
N TYR A 34 14.70 -15.43 -27.82
CA TYR A 34 14.11 -16.70 -28.29
C TYR A 34 13.98 -16.80 -29.81
N ALA A 35 13.82 -15.67 -30.49
CA ALA A 35 13.49 -15.64 -31.91
C ALA A 35 14.54 -14.91 -32.77
N GLY A 36 15.67 -14.50 -32.18
CA GLY A 36 16.77 -13.85 -32.91
C GLY A 36 16.44 -12.44 -33.39
N PHE A 37 15.52 -11.74 -32.73
CA PHE A 37 15.27 -10.32 -33.01
C PHE A 37 16.42 -9.46 -32.47
N HIS A 38 16.43 -8.19 -32.87
CA HIS A 38 17.51 -7.25 -32.59
C HIS A 38 16.99 -5.91 -32.07
N PHE A 39 16.03 -5.93 -31.12
CA PHE A 39 15.48 -4.71 -30.54
C PHE A 39 16.48 -3.98 -29.64
N PHE A 40 17.17 -4.71 -28.76
CA PHE A 40 18.05 -4.17 -27.72
C PHE A 40 19.49 -4.69 -27.82
N THR A 41 19.82 -5.47 -28.85
CA THR A 41 21.17 -6.02 -29.07
C THR A 41 22.16 -4.94 -29.47
N ASP A 42 23.45 -5.17 -29.19
CA ASP A 42 24.54 -4.25 -29.58
C ASP A 42 24.82 -4.26 -31.10
N GLY A 43 24.61 -5.42 -31.73
CA GLY A 43 24.70 -5.59 -33.17
C GLY A 43 23.37 -5.38 -33.91
N SER A 44 23.44 -5.42 -35.23
CA SER A 44 22.27 -5.46 -36.13
C SER A 44 21.29 -4.27 -36.01
N GLY A 45 21.76 -3.12 -35.50
CA GLY A 45 20.97 -1.89 -35.39
C GLY A 45 20.07 -1.80 -34.15
N GLY A 46 20.24 -2.68 -33.16
CA GLY A 46 19.51 -2.63 -31.90
C GLY A 46 19.89 -1.41 -31.04
N ASN A 47 19.02 -1.06 -30.09
CA ASN A 47 19.20 0.08 -29.21
C ASN A 47 18.96 -0.30 -27.73
N LEU A 48 20.04 -0.58 -27.01
CA LEU A 48 20.00 -0.90 -25.58
C LEU A 48 19.36 0.22 -24.73
N MET A 49 19.59 1.49 -25.07
CA MET A 49 19.06 2.62 -24.30
C MET A 49 17.53 2.69 -24.38
N ASN A 50 16.93 2.20 -25.47
CA ASN A 50 15.48 2.14 -25.60
C ASN A 50 14.85 1.18 -24.59
N TYR A 51 15.54 0.10 -24.20
CA TYR A 51 15.08 -0.77 -23.12
C TYR A 51 14.96 0.01 -21.80
N ALA A 52 16.01 0.78 -21.45
CA ALA A 52 15.98 1.60 -20.23
C ALA A 52 14.84 2.62 -20.27
N ASN A 53 14.63 3.27 -21.42
CA ASN A 53 13.53 4.21 -21.60
C ASN A 53 12.15 3.56 -21.40
N LEU A 54 11.87 2.42 -22.05
CA LEU A 54 10.59 1.70 -21.90
C LEU A 54 10.39 1.15 -20.48
N PHE A 55 11.46 0.61 -19.88
CA PHE A 55 11.43 0.09 -18.53
C PHE A 55 11.06 1.19 -17.53
N TRP A 56 11.69 2.36 -17.63
CA TRP A 56 11.42 3.47 -16.70
C TRP A 56 10.10 4.18 -16.98
N LEU A 57 9.61 4.18 -18.22
CA LEU A 57 8.26 4.64 -18.55
C LEU A 57 7.19 3.85 -17.78
N PHE A 58 7.46 2.60 -17.41
CA PHE A 58 6.71 1.85 -16.41
C PHE A 58 7.19 2.12 -14.97
N GLY A 59 8.50 1.97 -14.73
CA GLY A 59 9.06 1.84 -13.39
C GLY A 59 8.90 3.08 -12.52
N HIS A 60 8.81 4.28 -13.12
CA HIS A 60 8.53 5.47 -12.32
C HIS A 60 7.03 5.62 -11.95
N PRO A 61 6.07 5.45 -12.86
CA PRO A 61 4.67 5.28 -12.45
C PRO A 61 4.45 4.16 -11.42
N GLU A 62 5.20 3.05 -11.50
CA GLU A 62 5.11 1.94 -10.54
C GLU A 62 5.37 2.39 -9.09
N VAL A 63 6.36 3.25 -8.84
CA VAL A 63 6.62 3.71 -7.47
C VAL A 63 5.43 4.50 -6.92
N TYR A 64 4.62 5.14 -7.77
CA TYR A 64 3.37 5.78 -7.36
C TYR A 64 2.22 4.80 -7.18
N ILE A 65 2.15 3.73 -7.99
CA ILE A 65 1.21 2.62 -7.79
C ILE A 65 1.38 2.05 -6.37
N LEU A 66 2.62 1.94 -5.88
CA LEU A 66 2.93 1.46 -4.53
C LEU A 66 2.55 2.47 -3.43
N ILE A 67 2.89 3.75 -3.60
CA ILE A 67 2.77 4.75 -2.51
C ILE A 67 1.35 5.31 -2.34
N LEU A 68 0.58 5.44 -3.43
CA LEU A 68 -0.75 6.07 -3.37
C LEU A 68 -1.73 5.32 -2.45
N PRO A 69 -1.84 3.98 -2.49
CA PRO A 69 -2.69 3.25 -1.56
C PRO A 69 -2.26 3.51 -0.11
N ALA A 70 -0.95 3.49 0.19
CA ALA A 70 -0.42 3.77 1.51
C ALA A 70 -0.78 5.20 1.99
N PHE A 71 -0.73 6.21 1.12
CA PHE A 71 -1.24 7.56 1.43
C PHE A 71 -2.73 7.57 1.76
N GLY A 72 -3.52 6.73 1.09
CA GLY A 72 -4.92 6.50 1.45
C GLY A 72 -5.05 5.96 2.87
N ILE A 73 -4.27 4.92 3.20
CA ILE A 73 -4.25 4.31 4.54
C ILE A 73 -3.92 5.35 5.60
N TYR A 74 -2.83 6.11 5.41
CA TYR A 74 -2.44 7.16 6.34
C TYR A 74 -3.54 8.19 6.56
N SER A 75 -4.27 8.54 5.51
CA SER A 75 -5.35 9.51 5.62
C SER A 75 -6.48 9.03 6.52
N GLU A 76 -6.87 7.76 6.39
CA GLU A 76 -7.88 7.14 7.27
C GLU A 76 -7.37 7.00 8.71
N VAL A 77 -6.09 6.63 8.90
CA VAL A 77 -5.45 6.50 10.23
C VAL A 77 -5.33 7.86 10.92
N PHE A 78 -4.80 8.88 10.23
CA PHE A 78 -4.68 10.24 10.77
C PHE A 78 -6.04 10.82 11.15
N SER A 79 -7.06 10.65 10.29
CA SER A 79 -8.42 11.15 10.58
C SER A 79 -9.05 10.41 11.75
N THR A 80 -8.95 9.07 11.79
CA THR A 80 -9.56 8.25 12.84
C THR A 80 -8.89 8.49 14.19
N TYR A 81 -7.58 8.32 14.31
CA TYR A 81 -6.90 8.42 15.61
C TYR A 81 -6.71 9.85 16.12
N SER A 82 -6.88 10.87 15.27
CA SER A 82 -7.00 12.27 15.71
C SER A 82 -8.42 12.66 16.13
N GLY A 83 -9.41 11.83 15.77
CA GLY A 83 -10.82 12.09 16.04
C GLY A 83 -11.39 13.29 15.28
N LYS A 84 -10.86 13.58 14.10
CA LYS A 84 -11.18 14.77 13.31
C LYS A 84 -11.45 14.41 11.86
N THR A 85 -12.25 15.24 11.19
CA THR A 85 -12.37 15.20 9.74
C THR A 85 -11.01 15.46 9.10
N LEU A 86 -10.75 14.81 7.97
CA LEU A 86 -9.54 15.03 7.19
C LEU A 86 -9.49 16.49 6.71
N TYR A 87 -8.43 17.21 7.08
CA TYR A 87 -8.18 18.57 6.64
C TYR A 87 -7.81 18.59 5.16
N GLY A 88 -8.22 19.63 4.43
CA GLY A 88 -7.81 19.80 3.04
C GLY A 88 -8.29 18.70 2.08
N TYR A 89 -9.35 17.95 2.38
CA TYR A 89 -9.79 16.81 1.54
C TYR A 89 -9.83 17.09 0.02
N THR A 90 -10.36 18.23 -0.42
CA THR A 90 -10.38 18.60 -1.85
C THR A 90 -8.97 18.78 -2.40
N SER A 91 -8.09 19.43 -1.63
CA SER A 91 -6.66 19.56 -1.91
C SER A 91 -5.98 18.20 -2.01
N LEU A 92 -6.26 17.27 -1.08
CA LEU A 92 -5.73 15.91 -1.09
C LEU A 92 -6.18 15.12 -2.33
N VAL A 93 -7.43 15.27 -2.76
CA VAL A 93 -7.95 14.63 -3.99
C VAL A 93 -7.23 15.20 -5.21
N TYR A 94 -7.15 16.52 -5.36
CA TYR A 94 -6.44 17.16 -6.48
C TYR A 94 -4.95 16.81 -6.50
N ALA A 95 -4.29 16.79 -5.33
CA ALA A 95 -2.91 16.36 -5.23
C ALA A 95 -2.71 14.90 -5.68
N THR A 96 -3.64 14.00 -5.34
CA THR A 96 -3.60 12.59 -5.79
C THR A 96 -3.74 12.49 -7.32
N MET A 97 -4.72 13.18 -7.89
CA MET A 97 -4.93 13.19 -9.34
C MET A 97 -3.76 13.83 -10.10
N ALA A 98 -3.18 14.90 -9.56
CA ALA A 98 -1.99 15.54 -10.12
C ALA A 98 -0.80 14.59 -10.15
N ILE A 99 -0.55 13.83 -9.06
CA ILE A 99 0.48 12.80 -9.03
C ILE A 99 0.22 11.74 -10.10
N ALA A 100 -1.03 11.28 -10.25
CA ALA A 100 -1.37 10.26 -11.24
C ALA A 100 -1.01 10.72 -12.67
N VAL A 101 -1.31 11.97 -13.04
CA VAL A 101 -0.97 12.52 -14.35
C VAL A 101 0.54 12.76 -14.49
N LEU A 102 1.15 13.46 -13.53
CA LEU A 102 2.57 13.84 -13.59
C LEU A 102 3.53 12.62 -13.52
N SER A 103 3.09 11.49 -12.96
CA SER A 103 3.90 10.27 -12.90
C SER A 103 4.38 9.80 -14.28
N PHE A 104 3.62 10.09 -15.33
CA PHE A 104 3.95 9.76 -16.71
C PHE A 104 4.81 10.81 -17.41
N THR A 105 5.31 11.85 -16.73
CA THR A 105 6.07 12.95 -17.36
C THR A 105 7.47 13.14 -16.79
N VAL A 106 7.98 12.16 -16.04
CA VAL A 106 9.21 12.34 -15.24
C VAL A 106 10.20 11.16 -15.30
N TRP A 107 9.87 10.06 -15.99
CA TRP A 107 10.63 8.81 -15.94
C TRP A 107 12.11 8.93 -16.37
N LEU A 108 12.46 9.92 -17.19
CA LEU A 108 13.84 10.13 -17.67
C LEU A 108 14.84 10.38 -16.53
N HIS A 109 14.39 10.88 -15.36
CA HIS A 109 15.31 11.15 -14.26
C HIS A 109 16.07 9.92 -13.74
N HIS A 110 15.63 8.71 -14.07
CA HIS A 110 16.35 7.48 -13.71
C HIS A 110 17.59 7.22 -14.54
N PHE A 111 17.80 8.00 -15.61
CA PHE A 111 18.91 7.80 -16.53
C PHE A 111 19.45 9.13 -17.09
N PHE A 112 19.48 10.19 -16.27
CA PHE A 112 20.12 11.45 -16.63
C PHE A 112 21.56 11.27 -17.14
N THR A 113 22.26 10.27 -16.61
CA THR A 113 23.66 9.91 -16.90
C THR A 113 23.85 9.19 -18.25
N MET A 114 22.79 8.93 -19.01
CA MET A 114 22.88 8.22 -20.30
C MET A 114 23.09 9.16 -21.51
N GLY A 115 23.62 10.36 -21.31
CA GLY A 115 24.07 11.23 -22.41
C GLY A 115 22.96 11.97 -23.18
N GLN A 116 21.79 12.15 -22.57
CA GLN A 116 20.71 12.98 -23.13
C GLN A 116 21.12 14.47 -23.18
N SER A 117 20.41 15.27 -24.00
CA SER A 117 20.71 16.70 -24.09
C SER A 117 20.47 17.42 -22.76
N ALA A 118 21.27 18.47 -22.51
CA ALA A 118 21.14 19.27 -21.28
C ALA A 118 19.73 19.87 -21.12
N HIS A 119 19.10 20.28 -22.23
CA HIS A 119 17.73 20.78 -22.23
C HIS A 119 16.72 19.71 -21.78
N LEU A 120 16.86 18.47 -22.28
CA LEU A 120 15.95 17.39 -21.91
C LEU A 120 16.11 17.02 -20.43
N ASN A 121 17.34 16.93 -19.94
CA ASN A 121 17.62 16.70 -18.52
C ASN A 121 17.03 17.80 -17.63
N ALA A 122 17.15 19.07 -18.04
CA ALA A 122 16.58 20.20 -17.29
C ALA A 122 15.05 20.15 -17.22
N VAL A 123 14.37 19.85 -18.33
CA VAL A 123 12.90 19.74 -18.38
C VAL A 123 12.40 18.62 -17.46
N PHE A 124 12.98 17.43 -17.56
CA PHE A 124 12.59 16.30 -16.72
C PHE A 124 12.96 16.50 -15.26
N GLY A 125 14.08 17.17 -14.97
CA GLY A 125 14.44 17.58 -13.61
C GLY A 125 13.42 18.52 -12.99
N MET A 126 13.04 19.60 -13.69
CA MET A 126 12.00 20.53 -13.21
C MET A 126 10.63 19.86 -13.03
N ALA A 127 10.24 19.00 -13.98
CA ALA A 127 8.99 18.25 -13.88
C ALA A 127 9.00 17.32 -12.64
N THR A 128 10.12 16.65 -12.38
CA THR A 128 10.28 15.79 -11.20
C THR A 128 10.21 16.57 -9.89
N MET A 129 10.88 17.72 -9.80
CA MET A 129 10.80 18.60 -8.62
C MET A 129 9.36 19.09 -8.38
N THR A 130 8.60 19.34 -9.44
CA THR A 130 7.21 19.77 -9.37
C THR A 130 6.31 18.75 -8.66
N ILE A 131 6.61 17.43 -8.77
CA ILE A 131 5.86 16.39 -8.04
C ILE A 131 6.06 16.48 -6.52
N GLY A 132 7.13 17.14 -6.06
CA GLY A 132 7.33 17.46 -4.66
C GLY A 132 6.19 18.30 -4.06
N ILE A 133 5.53 19.15 -4.87
CA ILE A 133 4.45 20.04 -4.43
C ILE A 133 3.20 19.28 -3.97
N PRO A 134 2.52 18.46 -4.82
CA PRO A 134 1.33 17.72 -4.38
C PRO A 134 1.63 16.75 -3.24
N THR A 135 2.85 16.21 -3.18
CA THR A 135 3.28 15.34 -2.08
C THR A 135 3.44 16.12 -0.77
N GLY A 136 4.06 17.31 -0.83
CA GLY A 136 4.19 18.20 0.33
C GLY A 136 2.85 18.66 0.89
N VAL A 137 1.91 19.02 0.02
CA VAL A 137 0.52 19.38 0.41
C VAL A 137 -0.11 18.29 1.27
N LYS A 138 0.06 17.00 0.91
CA LYS A 138 -0.47 15.87 1.70
C LYS A 138 0.11 15.82 3.11
N ILE A 139 1.43 16.00 3.25
CA ILE A 139 2.09 16.02 4.56
C ILE A 139 1.52 17.14 5.44
N TYR A 140 1.35 18.35 4.89
CA TYR A 140 0.75 19.45 5.63
C TYR A 140 -0.71 19.18 6.02
N ASP A 141 -1.52 18.64 5.11
CA ASP A 141 -2.92 18.31 5.37
C ASP A 141 -3.06 17.24 6.48
N TRP A 142 -2.17 16.25 6.53
CA TRP A 142 -2.14 15.28 7.65
C TRP A 142 -1.73 15.90 8.98
N ILE A 143 -0.73 16.78 8.97
CA ILE A 143 -0.32 17.53 10.18
C ILE A 143 -1.49 18.41 10.69
N LEU A 144 -2.18 19.11 9.80
CA LEU A 144 -3.33 19.95 10.13
C LEU A 144 -4.58 19.13 10.53
N THR A 145 -4.70 17.90 10.04
CA THR A 145 -5.71 16.95 10.52
C THR A 145 -5.46 16.62 11.99
N MET A 146 -4.21 16.34 12.38
CA MET A 146 -3.81 16.11 13.78
C MET A 146 -3.92 17.35 14.66
N ALA A 147 -3.62 18.54 14.12
CA ALA A 147 -3.63 19.80 14.88
C ALA A 147 -4.99 20.07 15.53
N ARG A 148 -5.02 20.39 16.83
CA ARG A 148 -6.25 20.55 17.63
C ARG A 148 -7.16 19.31 17.68
N GLY A 149 -6.66 18.13 17.29
CA GLY A 149 -7.30 16.84 17.53
C GLY A 149 -6.96 16.27 18.90
N ARG A 150 -7.58 15.14 19.24
CA ARG A 150 -7.24 14.34 20.44
C ARG A 150 -6.52 13.09 19.97
N ILE A 151 -5.20 13.20 19.81
CA ILE A 151 -4.37 12.16 19.20
C ILE A 151 -4.28 10.95 20.13
N ARG A 152 -4.64 9.78 19.59
CA ARG A 152 -4.47 8.48 20.24
C ARG A 152 -3.24 7.79 19.68
N PHE A 153 -2.23 7.58 20.52
CA PHE A 153 -0.95 7.00 20.11
C PHE A 153 -1.00 5.48 20.03
N THR A 154 -1.86 4.92 19.18
CA THR A 154 -1.89 3.49 18.88
C THR A 154 -0.73 3.07 17.98
N THR A 155 -0.47 1.76 17.85
CA THR A 155 0.58 1.24 16.95
C THR A 155 0.43 1.79 15.52
N ALA A 156 -0.79 1.80 14.95
CA ALA A 156 -1.05 2.34 13.62
C ALA A 156 -0.70 3.84 13.53
N MET A 157 -1.06 4.63 14.55
CA MET A 157 -0.78 6.07 14.59
C MET A 157 0.72 6.35 14.78
N LEU A 158 1.43 5.56 15.58
CA LEU A 158 2.87 5.69 15.78
C LEU A 158 3.64 5.49 14.46
N PHE A 159 3.35 4.43 13.71
CA PHE A 159 3.93 4.21 12.38
C PHE A 159 3.59 5.35 11.40
N SER A 160 2.38 5.91 11.49
CA SER A 160 1.96 7.03 10.64
C SER A 160 2.68 8.35 10.96
N ILE A 161 2.91 8.64 12.25
CA ILE A 161 3.68 9.81 12.67
C ILE A 161 5.16 9.65 12.27
N ALA A 162 5.74 8.46 12.46
CA ALA A 162 7.10 8.18 12.03
C ALA A 162 7.23 8.31 10.51
N PHE A 163 6.27 7.79 9.74
CA PHE A 163 6.19 8.02 8.30
C PHE A 163 6.29 9.51 7.95
N ALA A 164 5.45 10.37 8.53
CA ALA A 164 5.44 11.79 8.16
C ALA A 164 6.81 12.45 8.35
N ALA A 165 7.51 12.15 9.45
CA ALA A 165 8.85 12.69 9.71
C ALA A 165 9.91 12.11 8.77
N THR A 166 9.95 10.78 8.64
CA THR A 166 10.99 10.08 7.89
C THR A 166 10.83 10.28 6.38
N PHE A 167 9.60 10.28 5.88
CA PHE A 167 9.29 10.49 4.47
C PHE A 167 9.64 11.89 3.99
N VAL A 168 9.58 12.92 4.85
CA VAL A 168 10.05 14.27 4.49
C VAL A 168 11.56 14.28 4.24
N ILE A 169 12.35 13.58 5.06
CA ILE A 169 13.80 13.43 4.85
C ILE A 169 14.07 12.72 3.51
N GLY A 170 13.34 11.63 3.25
CA GLY A 170 13.38 10.92 1.97
C GLY A 170 13.02 11.83 0.79
N GLY A 171 11.93 12.59 0.90
CA GLY A 171 11.45 13.51 -0.12
C GLY A 171 12.45 14.62 -0.45
N VAL A 172 13.08 15.23 0.56
CA VAL A 172 14.14 16.23 0.34
C VAL A 172 15.31 15.63 -0.42
N SER A 173 15.78 14.43 -0.05
CA SER A 173 16.83 13.75 -0.82
C SER A 173 16.42 13.40 -2.25
N GLY A 174 15.13 13.16 -2.50
CA GLY A 174 14.59 12.95 -3.85
C GLY A 174 14.60 14.20 -4.71
N ILE A 175 14.27 15.36 -4.12
CA ILE A 175 14.39 16.66 -4.80
C ILE A 175 15.85 16.95 -5.18
N LEU A 176 16.81 16.55 -4.33
CA LEU A 176 18.24 16.65 -4.67
C LEU A 176 18.60 15.75 -5.87
N LEU A 177 18.11 14.51 -5.91
CA LEU A 177 18.33 13.59 -7.04
C LEU A 177 17.58 14.00 -8.31
N ALA A 178 16.49 14.77 -8.20
CA ALA A 178 15.81 15.36 -9.34
C ALA A 178 16.64 16.44 -10.04
N ASN A 179 17.73 16.92 -9.41
CA ASN A 179 18.66 17.84 -10.03
C ASN A 179 19.76 17.07 -10.80
N PRO A 180 19.82 17.15 -12.14
CA PRO A 180 20.80 16.40 -12.93
C PRO A 180 22.25 16.68 -12.55
N THR A 181 22.59 17.91 -12.12
CA THR A 181 23.97 18.25 -11.76
C THR A 181 24.43 17.57 -10.47
N ILE A 182 23.49 17.31 -9.56
CA ILE A 182 23.74 16.52 -8.34
C ILE A 182 23.70 15.04 -8.69
N ASP A 183 22.69 14.60 -9.44
CA ASP A 183 22.53 13.18 -9.82
C ASP A 183 23.80 12.65 -10.49
N PHE A 184 24.45 13.38 -11.39
CA PHE A 184 25.71 12.96 -12.00
C PHE A 184 26.80 12.53 -11.01
N SER A 185 26.84 13.12 -9.82
CA SER A 185 27.82 12.79 -8.78
C SER A 185 27.41 11.59 -7.90
N VAL A 186 26.10 11.37 -7.71
CA VAL A 186 25.58 10.37 -6.75
C VAL A 186 24.78 9.25 -7.43
N HIS A 187 24.65 9.29 -8.74
CA HIS A 187 23.96 8.28 -9.53
C HIS A 187 24.59 6.91 -9.27
N ASN A 188 23.76 5.92 -8.95
CA ASN A 188 24.18 4.57 -8.56
C ASN A 188 25.08 4.48 -7.31
N SER A 189 25.29 5.54 -6.54
CA SER A 189 25.94 5.45 -5.23
C SER A 189 24.96 4.92 -4.16
N LEU A 190 25.47 4.66 -2.95
CA LEU A 190 24.62 4.32 -1.81
C LEU A 190 23.68 5.46 -1.38
N PHE A 191 23.88 6.69 -1.87
CA PHE A 191 22.97 7.81 -1.63
C PHE A 191 21.62 7.58 -2.31
N LEU A 192 21.63 7.08 -3.56
CA LEU A 192 20.42 6.68 -4.27
C LEU A 192 19.70 5.53 -3.54
N VAL A 193 20.47 4.56 -3.04
CA VAL A 193 19.91 3.44 -2.25
C VAL A 193 19.26 3.96 -0.97
N ALA A 194 19.95 4.84 -0.23
CA ALA A 194 19.43 5.46 0.97
C ALA A 194 18.13 6.23 0.70
N HIS A 195 18.12 7.08 -0.33
CA HIS A 195 16.95 7.84 -0.75
C HIS A 195 15.74 6.93 -1.00
N PHE A 196 15.89 5.93 -1.86
CA PHE A 196 14.77 5.07 -2.24
C PHE A 196 14.23 4.28 -1.05
N HIS A 197 15.10 3.75 -0.18
CA HIS A 197 14.65 3.06 1.04
C HIS A 197 13.97 4.01 2.02
N ASN A 198 14.39 5.27 2.08
CA ASN A 198 13.81 6.30 2.94
C ASN A 198 12.42 6.78 2.50
N VAL A 199 12.09 6.66 1.21
CA VAL A 199 10.72 6.90 0.73
C VAL A 199 9.89 5.62 0.75
N LEU A 200 10.46 4.46 0.40
CA LEU A 200 9.68 3.23 0.23
C LEU A 200 9.37 2.53 1.55
N ILE A 201 10.33 2.40 2.47
CA ILE A 201 10.07 1.69 3.74
C ILE A 201 9.09 2.49 4.60
N PRO A 202 9.36 3.75 4.95
CA PRO A 202 8.42 4.54 5.75
C PRO A 202 7.18 4.90 4.95
N GLY A 203 7.24 5.08 3.64
CA GLY A 203 6.09 5.47 2.84
C GLY A 203 5.13 4.32 2.53
N VAL A 204 5.65 3.15 2.17
CA VAL A 204 4.82 2.00 1.75
C VAL A 204 4.75 0.97 2.88
N LEU A 205 5.89 0.45 3.36
CA LEU A 205 5.89 -0.64 4.33
C LEU A 205 5.25 -0.25 5.67
N PHE A 206 5.60 0.92 6.22
CA PHE A 206 4.94 1.39 7.45
C PHE A 206 3.44 1.66 7.24
N GLY A 207 3.04 2.04 6.03
CA GLY A 207 1.65 2.27 5.66
C GLY A 207 0.87 0.95 5.61
N MET A 208 1.48 -0.09 5.04
CA MET A 208 0.94 -1.45 5.07
C MET A 208 0.83 -1.98 6.50
N ILE A 209 1.87 -1.79 7.33
CA ILE A 209 1.81 -2.16 8.76
C ILE A 209 0.68 -1.41 9.46
N ALA A 210 0.58 -0.08 9.29
CA ALA A 210 -0.50 0.72 9.87
C ALA A 210 -1.88 0.25 9.40
N GLY A 211 -2.04 -0.07 8.12
CA GLY A 211 -3.27 -0.60 7.55
C GLY A 211 -3.63 -1.97 8.12
N ILE A 212 -2.65 -2.87 8.28
CA ILE A 212 -2.86 -4.14 8.96
C ILE A 212 -3.35 -3.88 10.39
N GLN A 213 -2.65 -3.08 11.19
CA GLN A 213 -3.07 -2.77 12.57
C GLN A 213 -4.48 -2.17 12.63
N PHE A 214 -4.83 -1.31 11.68
CA PHE A 214 -6.11 -0.63 11.61
C PHE A 214 -7.25 -1.58 11.22
N TRP A 215 -7.15 -2.32 10.11
CA TRP A 215 -8.22 -3.16 9.59
C TRP A 215 -8.17 -4.64 10.01
N PHE A 216 -7.17 -5.09 10.78
CA PHE A 216 -7.11 -6.46 11.29
C PHE A 216 -8.42 -6.94 11.96
N PRO A 217 -9.06 -6.14 12.84
CA PRO A 217 -10.32 -6.55 13.47
C PRO A 217 -11.44 -6.73 12.45
N LYS A 218 -11.46 -5.92 11.39
CA LYS A 218 -12.48 -6.01 10.35
C LYS A 218 -12.38 -7.31 9.56
N ALA A 219 -11.14 -7.78 9.31
CA ALA A 219 -10.89 -9.00 8.57
C ALA A 219 -11.08 -10.27 9.44
N PHE A 220 -10.64 -10.25 10.70
CA PHE A 220 -10.54 -11.46 11.53
C PHE A 220 -11.42 -11.47 12.78
N GLY A 221 -12.09 -10.37 13.11
CA GLY A 221 -12.98 -10.28 14.26
C GLY A 221 -12.32 -9.96 15.62
N PHE A 222 -11.00 -9.80 15.67
CA PHE A 222 -10.27 -9.45 16.90
C PHE A 222 -9.14 -8.46 16.61
N ARG A 223 -8.73 -7.68 17.62
CA ARG A 223 -7.64 -6.70 17.53
C ARG A 223 -6.28 -7.37 17.69
N LEU A 224 -5.23 -6.70 17.18
CA LEU A 224 -3.85 -7.11 17.44
C LEU A 224 -3.36 -6.61 18.81
N ASP A 225 -2.43 -7.34 19.42
CA ASP A 225 -1.80 -6.97 20.69
C ASP A 225 -0.97 -5.69 20.54
N GLU A 226 -1.33 -4.68 21.32
CA GLU A 226 -0.74 -3.35 21.23
C GLU A 226 0.68 -3.30 21.82
N THR A 227 1.02 -4.19 22.76
CA THR A 227 2.34 -4.20 23.40
C THR A 227 3.42 -4.63 22.42
N TRP A 228 3.20 -5.74 21.72
CA TRP A 228 4.12 -6.22 20.69
C TRP A 228 4.10 -5.32 19.45
N GLY A 229 2.97 -4.70 19.12
CA GLY A 229 2.90 -3.67 18.07
C GLY A 229 3.83 -2.48 18.34
N ARG A 230 3.84 -1.95 19.57
CA ARG A 230 4.75 -0.87 19.99
C ARG A 230 6.22 -1.30 20.03
N ARG A 231 6.52 -2.54 20.42
CA ARG A 231 7.89 -3.09 20.36
C ARG A 231 8.38 -3.16 18.91
N ALA A 232 7.54 -3.67 18.01
CA ALA A 232 7.83 -3.69 16.59
C ALA A 232 8.09 -2.27 16.08
N PHE A 233 7.24 -1.29 16.42
CA PHE A 233 7.43 0.11 16.06
C PHE A 233 8.82 0.65 16.42
N TRP A 234 9.24 0.53 17.69
CA TRP A 234 10.53 1.07 18.11
C TRP A 234 11.71 0.38 17.41
N LEU A 235 11.66 -0.94 17.25
CA LEU A 235 12.71 -1.69 16.56
C LEU A 235 12.77 -1.33 15.06
N TRP A 236 11.62 -1.19 14.40
CA TRP A 236 11.55 -0.79 12.99
C TRP A 236 12.07 0.62 12.76
N VAL A 237 11.60 1.61 13.54
CA VAL A 237 11.98 3.00 13.34
C VAL A 237 13.45 3.21 13.69
N THR A 238 13.91 2.76 14.86
CA THR A 238 15.32 2.91 15.25
C THR A 238 16.23 2.12 14.31
N GLY A 239 15.84 0.88 13.97
CA GLY A 239 16.57 0.06 13.01
C GLY A 239 16.67 0.72 11.63
N PHE A 240 15.59 1.30 11.13
CA PHE A 240 15.57 2.02 9.86
C PHE A 240 16.57 3.18 9.85
N TYR A 241 16.54 4.05 10.85
CA TYR A 241 17.45 5.21 10.91
C TYR A 241 18.91 4.76 10.98
N LEU A 242 19.23 3.76 11.81
CA LEU A 242 20.59 3.22 11.91
C LEU A 242 21.03 2.47 10.66
N ALA A 243 20.11 1.82 9.94
CA ALA A 243 20.43 1.07 8.72
C ALA A 243 20.71 1.99 7.53
N PHE A 244 19.87 3.02 7.32
CA PHE A 244 19.84 3.77 6.07
C PHE A 244 20.44 5.18 6.15
N MET A 245 20.47 5.84 7.32
CA MET A 245 21.13 7.14 7.42
C MET A 245 22.64 7.09 7.15
N PRO A 246 23.39 6.06 7.61
CA PRO A 246 24.79 5.90 7.23
C PRO A 246 25.02 5.80 5.72
N LEU A 247 24.05 5.25 4.97
CA LEU A 247 24.19 5.05 3.54
C LEU A 247 24.17 6.37 2.75
N TYR A 248 23.50 7.42 3.26
CA TYR A 248 23.61 8.76 2.68
C TYR A 248 25.06 9.25 2.74
N VAL A 249 25.72 9.10 3.89
CA VAL A 249 27.11 9.52 4.07
C VAL A 249 28.03 8.68 3.20
N LEU A 250 27.90 7.35 3.22
CA LEU A 250 28.70 6.45 2.38
C LEU A 250 28.54 6.76 0.88
N GLY A 251 27.32 7.06 0.44
CA GLY A 251 27.05 7.45 -0.94
C GLY A 251 27.74 8.74 -1.35
N LEU A 252 27.82 9.72 -0.45
CA LEU A 252 28.58 10.96 -0.67
C LEU A 252 30.10 10.73 -0.62
N MET A 253 30.56 9.74 0.14
CA MET A 253 31.97 9.31 0.17
C MET A 253 32.37 8.46 -1.05
N GLY A 254 31.46 8.19 -1.99
CA GLY A 254 31.74 7.45 -3.23
C GLY A 254 31.47 5.95 -3.18
N ALA A 255 30.85 5.42 -2.12
CA ALA A 255 30.48 4.00 -2.08
C ALA A 255 29.39 3.70 -3.12
N MET A 256 29.69 2.83 -4.09
CA MET A 256 28.77 2.44 -5.16
C MET A 256 27.87 1.27 -4.77
N ARG A 257 26.64 1.26 -5.30
CA ARG A 257 25.70 0.15 -5.10
C ARG A 257 26.15 -1.11 -5.85
N ARG A 258 25.72 -2.28 -5.37
CA ARG A 258 26.04 -3.61 -5.96
C ARG A 258 27.53 -3.97 -5.96
N SER A 259 28.34 -3.26 -5.18
CA SER A 259 29.69 -3.72 -4.83
C SER A 259 29.59 -4.88 -3.83
N VAL A 260 30.37 -5.93 -4.07
CA VAL A 260 30.45 -7.09 -3.16
C VAL A 260 31.25 -6.75 -1.91
N GLU A 261 32.27 -5.89 -2.04
CA GLU A 261 33.14 -5.45 -0.96
C GLU A 261 33.61 -4.00 -1.18
N TRP A 262 33.92 -3.30 -0.08
CA TRP A 262 34.64 -2.03 -0.11
C TRP A 262 35.92 -2.15 0.73
N LEU A 263 37.06 -1.80 0.13
CA LEU A 263 38.38 -1.87 0.78
C LEU A 263 38.71 -0.61 1.58
N GLU A 264 37.98 0.49 1.36
CA GLU A 264 38.20 1.78 2.02
C GLU A 264 37.94 1.69 3.53
N PRO A 265 38.99 1.83 4.39
CA PRO A 265 38.84 1.66 5.84
C PRO A 265 37.84 2.64 6.47
N GLY A 266 37.70 3.84 5.89
CA GLY A 266 36.76 4.87 6.35
C GLY A 266 35.29 4.46 6.28
N TYR A 267 34.94 3.43 5.50
CA TYR A 267 33.55 2.97 5.39
C TYR A 267 33.15 2.02 6.52
N ARG A 268 34.11 1.36 7.18
CA ARG A 268 33.84 0.30 8.17
C ARG A 268 32.96 0.76 9.33
N PRO A 269 33.16 1.93 9.97
CA PRO A 269 32.31 2.37 11.07
C PRO A 269 30.85 2.57 10.63
N TRP A 270 30.62 3.17 9.45
CA TRP A 270 29.28 3.40 8.91
C TRP A 270 28.57 2.09 8.56
N LEU A 271 29.30 1.14 7.96
CA LEU A 271 28.76 -0.19 7.64
C LEU A 271 28.42 -0.99 8.91
N ALA A 272 29.21 -0.86 9.97
CA ALA A 272 28.92 -1.50 11.26
C ALA A 272 27.62 -0.95 11.89
N VAL A 273 27.42 0.38 11.84
CA VAL A 273 26.16 1.02 12.28
C VAL A 273 24.99 0.56 11.41
N ALA A 274 25.17 0.51 10.09
CA ALA A 274 24.15 0.04 9.15
C ALA A 274 23.74 -1.41 9.45
N MET A 275 24.72 -2.27 9.74
CA MET A 275 24.48 -3.67 10.12
C MET A 275 23.71 -3.79 11.42
N LEU A 276 24.04 -3.00 12.44
CA LEU A 276 23.26 -2.94 13.69
C LEU A 276 21.82 -2.53 13.42
N GLY A 277 21.61 -1.51 12.57
CA GLY A 277 20.27 -1.11 12.15
C GLY A 277 19.50 -2.24 11.47
N ALA A 278 20.14 -2.98 10.57
CA ALA A 278 19.54 -4.14 9.91
C ALA A 278 19.13 -5.25 10.90
N LEU A 279 19.94 -5.52 11.93
CA LEU A 279 19.59 -6.48 12.99
C LEU A 279 18.39 -6.01 13.82
N LEU A 280 18.27 -4.71 14.11
CA LEU A 280 17.10 -4.16 14.78
C LEU A 280 15.85 -4.26 13.91
N VAL A 281 15.95 -4.00 12.61
CA VAL A 281 14.86 -4.22 11.65
C VAL A 281 14.41 -5.68 11.64
N LEU A 282 15.35 -6.62 11.65
CA LEU A 282 15.04 -8.06 11.78
C LEU A 282 14.28 -8.36 13.09
N GLY A 283 14.70 -7.75 14.21
CA GLY A 283 13.98 -7.83 15.48
C GLY A 283 12.57 -7.21 15.42
N GLY A 284 12.41 -6.12 14.66
CA GLY A 284 11.11 -5.49 14.39
C GLY A 284 10.19 -6.42 13.61
N LEU A 285 10.71 -7.09 12.58
CA LEU A 285 9.97 -8.10 11.82
C LEU A 285 9.57 -9.29 12.71
N ALA A 286 10.50 -9.83 13.50
CA ALA A 286 10.21 -10.89 14.46
C ALA A 286 9.12 -10.48 15.47
N SER A 287 9.15 -9.23 15.92
CA SER A 287 8.13 -8.68 16.83
C SER A 287 6.74 -8.63 16.21
N LEU A 288 6.61 -8.38 14.90
CA LEU A 288 5.31 -8.46 14.19
C LEU A 288 4.78 -9.90 14.14
N PHE A 289 5.64 -10.90 13.92
CA PHE A 289 5.23 -12.31 13.98
C PHE A 289 4.81 -12.73 15.39
N ILE A 290 5.55 -12.30 16.41
CA ILE A 290 5.19 -12.56 17.81
C ILE A 290 3.86 -11.86 18.13
N GLN A 291 3.66 -10.62 17.67
CA GLN A 291 2.39 -9.89 17.81
C GLN A 291 1.23 -10.72 17.25
N LEU A 292 1.36 -11.22 16.01
CA LEU A 292 0.33 -12.05 15.39
C LEU A 292 0.06 -13.31 16.22
N TYR A 293 1.11 -14.02 16.64
CA TYR A 293 0.99 -15.24 17.44
C TYR A 293 0.23 -15.00 18.76
N VAL A 294 0.63 -13.99 19.55
CA VAL A 294 -0.04 -13.70 20.83
C VAL A 294 -1.47 -13.19 20.62
N SER A 295 -1.73 -12.47 19.53
CA SER A 295 -3.07 -11.97 19.20
C SER A 295 -4.02 -13.11 18.84
N VAL A 296 -3.55 -14.09 18.06
CA VAL A 296 -4.32 -15.29 17.71
C VAL A 296 -4.57 -16.15 18.95
N ARG A 297 -3.55 -16.33 19.81
CA ARG A 297 -3.68 -17.06 21.07
C ARG A 297 -4.73 -16.42 21.99
N ASP A 298 -4.73 -15.09 22.10
CA ASP A 298 -5.59 -14.33 23.01
C ASP A 298 -6.83 -13.75 22.28
N ARG A 299 -7.25 -14.33 21.15
CA ARG A 299 -8.27 -13.77 20.23
C ARG A 299 -9.61 -13.46 20.90
N GLU A 300 -10.04 -14.27 21.87
CA GLU A 300 -11.30 -14.09 22.57
C GLU A 300 -11.28 -12.85 23.46
N ARG A 301 -10.13 -12.57 24.09
CA ARG A 301 -9.91 -11.36 24.89
C ARG A 301 -9.84 -10.10 24.02
N LEU A 302 -9.40 -10.24 22.77
CA LEU A 302 -9.21 -9.14 21.83
C LEU A 302 -10.37 -8.97 20.84
N ALA A 303 -11.44 -9.76 20.99
CA ALA A 303 -12.58 -9.78 20.09
C ALA A 303 -13.24 -8.40 19.97
N ALA A 304 -13.68 -8.06 18.76
CA ALA A 304 -14.37 -6.80 18.47
C ALA A 304 -15.64 -7.03 17.62
N PRO A 305 -16.57 -7.91 18.04
CA PRO A 305 -17.67 -8.39 17.21
C PRO A 305 -18.66 -7.30 16.77
N ALA A 306 -18.79 -6.21 17.54
CA ALA A 306 -19.72 -5.12 17.22
C ALA A 306 -19.31 -4.32 15.98
N GLY A 307 -18.05 -4.39 15.56
CA GLY A 307 -17.62 -3.88 14.26
C GLY A 307 -16.72 -2.66 14.29
N ASP A 308 -16.86 -1.78 15.28
CA ASP A 308 -16.17 -0.48 15.40
C ASP A 308 -15.33 -0.37 16.70
N PRO A 309 -14.11 -0.94 16.73
CA PRO A 309 -13.22 -0.81 17.86
C PRO A 309 -12.56 0.58 17.98
N TRP A 310 -12.62 1.43 16.95
CA TRP A 310 -11.75 2.61 16.84
C TRP A 310 -12.48 3.94 16.86
N ASP A 311 -13.81 3.95 16.97
CA ASP A 311 -14.62 5.12 16.64
C ASP A 311 -14.39 5.57 15.18
N GLY A 312 -14.41 4.58 14.27
CA GLY A 312 -14.19 4.75 12.85
C GLY A 312 -15.22 5.67 12.18
N ARG A 313 -14.85 6.24 11.03
CA ARG A 313 -15.62 7.32 10.38
C ARG A 313 -16.45 6.86 9.18
N SER A 314 -15.93 5.87 8.48
CA SER A 314 -16.40 5.34 7.20
C SER A 314 -17.25 4.07 7.39
N LEU A 315 -17.89 3.62 6.29
CA LEU A 315 -18.93 2.59 6.31
C LEU A 315 -18.41 1.19 6.66
N GLU A 316 -17.13 0.88 6.49
CA GLU A 316 -16.60 -0.43 6.85
C GLU A 316 -16.74 -0.71 8.35
N TRP A 317 -16.81 0.34 9.17
CA TRP A 317 -17.01 0.25 10.62
C TRP A 317 -18.49 0.11 11.01
N SER A 318 -19.43 0.25 10.07
CA SER A 318 -20.87 0.15 10.34
C SER A 318 -21.45 -1.26 10.18
N ILE A 319 -20.60 -2.27 9.99
CA ILE A 319 -20.96 -3.68 9.81
C ILE A 319 -20.18 -4.55 10.81
N PRO A 320 -20.57 -5.82 11.05
CA PRO A 320 -19.85 -6.69 11.98
C PRO A 320 -18.37 -6.88 11.66
N SER A 321 -17.66 -7.46 12.61
CA SER A 321 -16.27 -7.89 12.48
C SER A 321 -16.16 -9.36 12.92
N PRO A 322 -15.85 -10.31 12.02
CA PRO A 322 -15.56 -10.12 10.60
C PRO A 322 -16.81 -9.70 9.79
N ALA A 323 -16.59 -9.10 8.63
CA ALA A 323 -17.67 -8.72 7.73
C ALA A 323 -18.39 -9.97 7.17
N PRO A 324 -19.73 -9.96 7.02
CA PRO A 324 -20.47 -11.04 6.39
C PRO A 324 -20.22 -11.07 4.87
N GLU A 325 -20.51 -12.20 4.20
CA GLU A 325 -20.21 -12.37 2.77
C GLU A 325 -20.94 -11.36 1.84
N TRP A 326 -22.05 -10.80 2.30
CA TRP A 326 -22.82 -9.76 1.60
C TRP A 326 -22.44 -8.33 1.99
N ASN A 327 -21.51 -8.13 2.93
CA ASN A 327 -21.13 -6.85 3.56
C ASN A 327 -22.30 -6.12 4.25
N PHE A 328 -23.20 -5.50 3.49
CA PHE A 328 -24.32 -4.71 3.99
C PHE A 328 -25.65 -5.44 3.74
N ALA A 329 -26.49 -5.56 4.77
CA ALA A 329 -27.80 -6.19 4.63
C ALA A 329 -28.78 -5.37 3.76
N ALA A 330 -28.57 -4.06 3.68
CA ALA A 330 -29.24 -3.15 2.75
C ALA A 330 -28.23 -2.10 2.28
N VAL A 331 -28.33 -1.67 1.02
CA VAL A 331 -27.39 -0.69 0.45
C VAL A 331 -27.50 0.64 1.23
N PRO A 332 -26.41 1.14 1.84
CA PRO A 332 -26.47 2.34 2.65
C PRO A 332 -26.70 3.59 1.78
N ARG A 333 -27.57 4.49 2.24
CA ARG A 333 -27.74 5.82 1.63
C ARG A 333 -26.71 6.78 2.21
N VAL A 334 -25.80 7.26 1.37
CA VAL A 334 -24.68 8.13 1.78
C VAL A 334 -24.98 9.58 1.41
N GLU A 335 -25.24 10.41 2.42
CA GLU A 335 -25.52 11.85 2.26
C GLU A 335 -24.32 12.74 2.63
N THR A 336 -23.36 12.21 3.37
CA THR A 336 -22.23 12.96 3.90
C THR A 336 -20.91 12.26 3.63
N ARG A 337 -19.80 12.97 3.83
CA ARG A 337 -18.46 12.41 3.59
C ARG A 337 -18.05 11.33 4.59
N ASP A 338 -18.43 11.51 5.85
CA ASP A 338 -18.15 10.59 6.97
C ASP A 338 -19.48 10.00 7.47
N PRO A 339 -20.13 9.13 6.68
CA PRO A 339 -21.51 8.72 6.92
C PRO A 339 -21.70 8.03 8.27
N PHE A 340 -20.75 7.20 8.70
CA PHE A 340 -20.89 6.46 9.95
C PHE A 340 -20.68 7.35 11.18
N THR A 341 -19.78 8.33 11.12
CA THR A 341 -19.67 9.35 12.18
C THR A 341 -20.98 10.12 12.35
N VAL A 342 -21.59 10.56 11.24
CA VAL A 342 -22.86 11.31 11.29
C VAL A 342 -24.00 10.42 11.79
N ALA A 343 -24.06 9.16 11.36
CA ALA A 343 -25.06 8.21 11.84
C ALA A 343 -24.93 7.97 13.35
N LYS A 344 -23.70 7.81 13.88
CA LYS A 344 -23.45 7.67 15.33
C LYS A 344 -23.90 8.91 16.11
N ALA A 345 -23.57 10.11 15.62
CA ALA A 345 -23.96 11.37 16.26
C ALA A 345 -25.49 11.59 16.30
N ARG A 346 -26.22 11.07 15.30
CA ARG A 346 -27.69 11.15 15.23
C ARG A 346 -28.40 9.99 15.95
N GLY A 347 -27.66 9.00 16.47
CA GLY A 347 -28.24 7.79 17.07
C GLY A 347 -28.81 6.79 16.04
N LEU A 348 -28.46 6.94 14.75
CA LEU A 348 -28.99 6.14 13.62
C LEU A 348 -27.99 5.07 13.13
N ALA A 349 -26.90 4.82 13.86
CA ALA A 349 -25.81 3.95 13.41
C ALA A 349 -26.17 2.46 13.31
N TYR A 350 -27.17 1.99 14.06
CA TYR A 350 -27.52 0.57 14.20
C TYR A 350 -29.04 0.36 14.05
N GLU A 351 -29.59 0.95 12.98
CA GLU A 351 -31.01 0.82 12.64
C GLU A 351 -31.29 -0.45 11.85
N THR A 352 -32.50 -0.97 12.04
CA THR A 352 -33.01 -2.08 11.22
C THR A 352 -33.49 -1.51 9.89
N PRO A 353 -33.06 -2.04 8.73
CA PRO A 353 -33.54 -1.59 7.44
C PRO A 353 -35.06 -1.87 7.29
N PRO A 354 -35.77 -1.09 6.48
CA PRO A 354 -37.22 -1.23 6.32
C PRO A 354 -37.64 -2.53 5.63
N HIS A 355 -36.78 -3.10 4.79
CA HIS A 355 -36.99 -4.38 4.10
C HIS A 355 -35.64 -5.08 3.90
N TYR A 356 -35.68 -6.41 3.83
CA TYR A 356 -34.57 -7.27 3.43
C TYR A 356 -34.92 -7.88 2.07
N GLU A 357 -33.92 -7.99 1.21
CA GLU A 357 -34.06 -8.56 -0.12
C GLU A 357 -33.09 -9.72 -0.29
N ASP A 358 -33.39 -10.59 -1.25
CA ASP A 358 -32.49 -11.65 -1.67
C ASP A 358 -31.21 -11.01 -2.25
N ILE A 359 -30.04 -11.45 -1.77
CA ILE A 359 -28.76 -10.90 -2.21
C ILE A 359 -28.09 -11.89 -3.17
N GLU A 360 -27.91 -11.47 -4.42
CA GLU A 360 -27.17 -12.23 -5.42
C GLU A 360 -25.66 -11.96 -5.29
N ILE A 361 -24.87 -13.03 -5.07
CA ILE A 361 -23.40 -12.93 -4.97
C ILE A 361 -22.70 -13.94 -5.89
N PRO A 362 -21.48 -13.63 -6.38
CA PRO A 362 -20.73 -14.55 -7.23
C PRO A 362 -20.34 -15.83 -6.47
N LYS A 363 -20.46 -16.98 -7.14
CA LYS A 363 -19.97 -18.28 -6.65
C LYS A 363 -18.44 -18.34 -6.71
N ASN A 364 -17.86 -19.13 -5.81
CA ASN A 364 -16.46 -19.51 -5.91
C ASN A 364 -16.19 -20.26 -7.22
N SER A 365 -15.02 -20.03 -7.81
CA SER A 365 -14.60 -20.70 -9.04
C SER A 365 -13.12 -21.09 -8.98
N ALA A 366 -12.81 -22.29 -9.45
CA ALA A 366 -11.44 -22.76 -9.62
C ALA A 366 -10.74 -22.20 -10.88
N THR A 367 -11.46 -21.47 -11.74
CA THR A 367 -10.91 -20.96 -13.01
C THR A 367 -9.64 -20.13 -12.82
N ALA A 368 -9.64 -19.16 -11.91
CA ALA A 368 -8.48 -18.29 -11.71
C ALA A 368 -7.23 -19.06 -11.20
N PRO A 369 -7.32 -19.91 -10.15
CA PRO A 369 -6.21 -20.78 -9.77
C PRO A 369 -5.70 -21.67 -10.92
N LEU A 370 -6.60 -22.27 -11.71
CA LEU A 370 -6.22 -23.13 -12.83
C LEU A 370 -5.48 -22.35 -13.94
N ILE A 371 -5.95 -21.16 -14.30
CA ILE A 371 -5.24 -20.26 -15.23
C ILE A 371 -3.88 -19.87 -14.64
N GLY A 372 -3.81 -19.57 -13.34
CA GLY A 372 -2.57 -19.28 -12.63
C GLY A 372 -1.56 -20.42 -12.71
N PHE A 373 -1.96 -21.66 -12.42
CA PHE A 373 -1.10 -22.84 -12.54
C PHE A 373 -0.66 -23.09 -13.99
N ALA A 374 -1.56 -22.98 -14.96
CA ALA A 374 -1.23 -23.10 -16.37
C ALA A 374 -0.21 -22.04 -16.81
N SER A 375 -0.41 -20.79 -16.39
CA SER A 375 0.49 -19.67 -16.71
C SER A 375 1.86 -19.84 -16.05
N ALA A 376 1.91 -20.29 -14.79
CA ALA A 376 3.14 -20.59 -14.07
C ALA A 376 3.91 -21.76 -14.71
N ALA A 377 3.21 -22.83 -15.07
CA ALA A 377 3.81 -23.97 -15.77
C ALA A 377 4.36 -23.54 -17.15
N CYS A 378 3.63 -22.69 -17.87
CA CYS A 378 4.07 -22.14 -19.15
C CYS A 378 5.32 -21.28 -18.98
N ALA A 379 5.33 -20.34 -18.04
CA ALA A 379 6.47 -19.48 -17.75
C ALA A 379 7.70 -20.29 -17.33
N PHE A 380 7.53 -21.28 -16.44
CA PHE A 380 8.59 -22.21 -16.07
C PHE A 380 9.12 -22.97 -17.29
N ALA A 381 8.23 -23.56 -18.09
CA ALA A 381 8.61 -24.33 -19.27
C ALA A 381 9.34 -23.49 -20.32
N LEU A 382 8.94 -22.22 -20.51
CA LEU A 382 9.65 -21.27 -21.37
C LEU A 382 11.07 -21.07 -20.87
N VAL A 383 11.26 -20.71 -19.60
CA VAL A 383 12.59 -20.46 -19.00
C VAL A 383 13.53 -21.66 -19.15
N TRP A 384 13.01 -22.88 -19.01
CA TRP A 384 13.79 -24.12 -19.10
C TRP A 384 13.77 -24.77 -20.49
N HIS A 385 13.22 -24.11 -21.51
CA HIS A 385 13.11 -24.60 -22.90
C HIS A 385 12.39 -25.97 -23.03
N VAL A 386 11.41 -26.26 -22.16
CA VAL A 386 10.62 -27.49 -22.18
C VAL A 386 9.38 -27.31 -23.09
N TRP A 387 9.58 -27.34 -24.40
CA TRP A 387 8.58 -26.91 -25.39
C TRP A 387 7.24 -27.65 -25.38
N TRP A 388 7.25 -28.97 -25.14
CA TRP A 388 5.99 -29.73 -25.05
C TRP A 388 5.12 -29.24 -23.89
N LEU A 389 5.74 -28.85 -22.77
CA LEU A 389 5.04 -28.34 -21.59
C LEU A 389 4.55 -26.91 -21.83
N VAL A 390 5.29 -26.08 -22.58
CA VAL A 390 4.81 -24.76 -23.04
C VAL A 390 3.50 -24.93 -23.81
N ILE A 391 3.49 -25.81 -24.81
CA ILE A 391 2.30 -26.05 -25.65
C ILE A 391 1.14 -26.61 -24.79
N ALA A 392 1.41 -27.62 -23.97
CA ALA A 392 0.39 -28.27 -23.15
C ALA A 392 -0.24 -27.30 -22.12
N SER A 393 0.59 -26.50 -21.43
CA SER A 393 0.13 -25.55 -20.43
C SER A 393 -0.60 -24.35 -21.04
N PHE A 394 -0.13 -23.84 -22.19
CA PHE A 394 -0.81 -22.77 -22.93
C PHE A 394 -2.19 -23.22 -23.42
N ILE A 395 -2.27 -24.38 -24.09
CA ILE A 395 -3.53 -24.96 -24.54
C ILE A 395 -4.45 -25.25 -23.35
N GLY A 396 -3.92 -25.81 -22.26
CA GLY A 396 -4.66 -26.05 -21.03
C GLY A 396 -5.28 -24.78 -20.45
N GLY A 397 -4.52 -23.68 -20.42
CA GLY A 397 -5.03 -22.37 -19.99
C GLY A 397 -6.17 -21.84 -20.87
N ILE A 398 -6.04 -21.96 -22.20
CA ILE A 398 -7.10 -21.57 -23.15
C ILE A 398 -8.34 -22.45 -22.98
N ILE A 399 -8.18 -23.76 -22.81
CA ILE A 399 -9.30 -24.68 -22.56
C ILE A 399 -10.05 -24.30 -21.29
N VAL A 400 -9.35 -23.94 -20.21
CA VAL A 400 -9.98 -23.48 -18.96
C VAL A 400 -10.81 -22.21 -19.19
N ILE A 401 -10.29 -21.26 -19.98
CA ILE A 401 -11.03 -20.03 -20.34
C ILE A 401 -12.28 -20.37 -21.15
N ILE A 402 -12.16 -21.24 -22.15
CA ILE A 402 -13.29 -21.70 -22.98
C ILE A 402 -14.33 -22.39 -22.09
N ILE A 403 -13.95 -23.35 -21.25
CA ILE A 403 -14.89 -24.02 -20.34
C ILE A 403 -15.59 -23.00 -19.43
N ARG A 404 -14.87 -22.00 -18.92
CA ARG A 404 -15.47 -20.95 -18.09
C ARG A 404 -16.49 -20.11 -18.87
N SER A 405 -16.25 -19.80 -20.14
CA SER A 405 -17.17 -18.96 -20.92
C SER A 405 -18.53 -19.63 -21.19
N PHE A 406 -18.60 -20.96 -21.13
CA PHE A 406 -19.85 -21.72 -21.22
C PHE A 406 -20.59 -21.87 -19.88
N ASN A 407 -20.00 -21.47 -18.75
CA ASN A 407 -20.67 -21.52 -17.46
C ASN A 407 -21.52 -20.27 -17.23
N LEU A 408 -22.83 -20.41 -17.39
CA LEU A 408 -23.81 -19.33 -17.18
C LEU A 408 -24.25 -19.18 -15.72
N GLU A 409 -24.09 -20.20 -14.88
CA GLU A 409 -24.52 -20.19 -13.48
C GLU A 409 -23.44 -19.63 -12.56
N THR A 410 -23.13 -18.35 -12.70
CA THR A 410 -22.01 -17.72 -11.97
C THR A 410 -22.37 -17.25 -10.56
N ASN A 411 -23.65 -17.12 -10.24
CA ASN A 411 -24.12 -16.46 -9.03
C ASN A 411 -24.95 -17.43 -8.15
N LYS A 412 -24.92 -17.20 -6.84
CA LYS A 412 -25.82 -17.82 -5.86
C LYS A 412 -26.67 -16.73 -5.20
N ILE A 413 -27.85 -17.09 -4.73
CA ILE A 413 -28.74 -16.19 -4.00
C ILE A 413 -28.66 -16.54 -2.51
N ILE A 414 -28.47 -15.53 -1.67
CA ILE A 414 -28.63 -15.62 -0.22
C ILE A 414 -30.05 -15.14 0.09
N PRO A 415 -30.91 -15.99 0.69
CA PRO A 415 -32.28 -15.62 0.99
C PRO A 415 -32.40 -14.43 1.95
N ALA A 416 -33.36 -13.55 1.72
CA ALA A 416 -33.65 -12.39 2.56
C ALA A 416 -33.85 -12.76 4.05
N ASP A 417 -34.45 -13.92 4.32
CA ASP A 417 -34.67 -14.42 5.68
C ASP A 417 -33.36 -14.72 6.42
N GLU A 418 -32.35 -15.28 5.71
CA GLU A 418 -31.03 -15.56 6.28
C GLU A 418 -30.28 -14.26 6.58
N VAL A 419 -30.31 -13.30 5.65
CA VAL A 419 -29.74 -11.96 5.83
C VAL A 419 -30.39 -11.26 7.02
N ARG A 420 -31.73 -11.30 7.12
CA ARG A 420 -32.49 -10.73 8.24
C ARG A 420 -32.06 -11.36 9.57
N GLU A 421 -32.07 -12.68 9.69
CA GLU A 421 -31.75 -13.36 10.95
C GLU A 421 -30.31 -13.03 11.39
N ALA A 422 -29.34 -13.08 10.47
CA ALA A 422 -27.96 -12.73 10.76
C ALA A 422 -27.80 -11.26 11.19
N HIS A 423 -28.43 -10.33 10.47
CA HIS A 423 -28.33 -8.90 10.74
C HIS A 423 -29.02 -8.51 12.06
N GLU A 424 -30.22 -9.02 12.34
CA GLU A 424 -30.96 -8.75 13.58
C GLU A 424 -30.26 -9.35 14.80
N ARG A 425 -29.65 -10.54 14.67
CA ARG A 425 -28.80 -11.11 15.73
C ARG A 425 -27.61 -10.20 16.05
N TRP A 426 -26.94 -9.67 15.02
CA TRP A 426 -25.85 -8.71 15.21
C TRP A 426 -26.35 -7.41 15.85
N LEU A 427 -27.44 -6.82 15.38
CA LEU A 427 -28.02 -5.60 15.96
C LEU A 427 -28.41 -5.80 17.44
N ALA A 428 -29.01 -6.94 17.78
CA ALA A 428 -29.35 -7.29 19.16
C ALA A 428 -28.09 -7.40 20.05
N MET A 429 -27.01 -7.99 19.53
CA MET A 429 -25.72 -8.04 20.20
C MET A 429 -25.14 -6.64 20.41
N VAL A 430 -25.04 -5.82 19.35
CA VAL A 430 -24.52 -4.45 19.43
C VAL A 430 -25.28 -3.58 20.43
N ARG A 431 -26.61 -3.71 20.49
CA ARG A 431 -27.46 -2.98 21.45
C ARG A 431 -27.13 -3.34 22.89
N ARG A 432 -26.78 -4.60 23.17
CA ARG A 432 -26.39 -5.10 24.51
C ARG A 432 -24.92 -4.81 24.84
N THR A 433 -24.05 -4.66 23.83
CA THR A 433 -22.64 -4.35 24.03
C THR A 433 -22.47 -2.99 24.73
N PRO A 434 -21.72 -2.92 25.85
CA PRO A 434 -21.33 -1.66 26.45
C PRO A 434 -20.49 -0.83 25.48
N ALA A 435 -20.77 0.47 25.38
CA ALA A 435 -19.93 1.36 24.60
C ALA A 435 -18.66 1.71 25.38
N VAL A 436 -17.52 1.76 24.70
CA VAL A 436 -16.22 2.00 25.32
C VAL A 436 -15.67 3.36 24.90
N GLU A 437 -15.12 4.09 25.85
CA GLU A 437 -14.47 5.36 25.57
C GLU A 437 -13.15 5.17 24.83
N ARG A 438 -12.72 6.21 24.10
CA ARG A 438 -11.46 6.22 23.37
C ARG A 438 -10.22 5.89 24.23
N GLN A 439 -10.24 6.21 25.53
CA GLN A 439 -9.13 5.90 26.44
C GLN A 439 -8.98 4.39 26.70
N GLN A 440 -10.06 3.63 26.51
CA GLN A 440 -10.14 2.20 26.75
C GLN A 440 -10.15 1.41 25.43
N GLU A 441 -9.79 2.02 24.29
CA GLU A 441 -9.84 1.37 22.98
C GLU A 441 -8.93 0.13 22.86
N ILE A 442 -7.89 0.05 23.69
CA ILE A 442 -6.97 -1.10 23.78
C ILE A 442 -7.36 -2.08 24.89
N SER A 443 -8.35 -1.74 25.73
CA SER A 443 -8.85 -2.60 26.80
C SER A 443 -9.50 -3.86 26.23
N PRO A 444 -9.42 -5.01 26.92
CA PRO A 444 -10.26 -6.18 26.63
C PRO A 444 -11.76 -5.90 26.63
N GLU A 445 -12.21 -4.85 27.34
CA GLU A 445 -13.62 -4.44 27.40
C GLU A 445 -14.15 -3.91 26.06
N ASN A 446 -13.25 -3.47 25.16
CA ASN A 446 -13.64 -2.99 23.84
C ASN A 446 -14.04 -4.15 22.92
N LEU A 447 -15.34 -4.41 22.90
CA LEU A 447 -16.00 -5.39 22.03
C LEU A 447 -16.40 -4.81 20.65
N GLY A 448 -15.84 -3.66 20.25
CA GLY A 448 -16.09 -3.06 18.93
C GLY A 448 -17.26 -2.09 18.90
N LYS A 449 -17.58 -1.43 20.02
CA LYS A 449 -18.60 -0.37 20.07
C LYS A 449 -18.02 0.84 20.78
N ALA A 450 -17.55 1.80 20.01
CA ALA A 450 -16.99 3.03 20.56
C ALA A 450 -18.07 4.07 20.92
N VAL A 451 -17.83 4.85 21.96
CA VAL A 451 -18.58 6.08 22.24
C VAL A 451 -18.18 7.14 21.21
N PRO A 452 -19.12 7.68 20.41
CA PRO A 452 -18.80 8.70 19.42
C PRO A 452 -18.36 10.00 20.08
N VAL A 453 -17.31 10.62 19.56
CA VAL A 453 -16.95 11.99 19.93
C VAL A 453 -17.67 12.96 19.01
N LEU A 454 -18.50 13.81 19.61
CA LEU A 454 -19.23 14.90 18.96
C LEU A 454 -18.29 16.03 18.51
#